data_AF-A0A2D4JYQ0-F1
#
_entry.id   AF-A0A2D4JYQ0-F1
#
_cell.length_a   1.000
_cell.length_b   1.000
_cell.length_c   1.000
_cell.angle_alpha   90.00
_cell.angle_beta   90.00
_cell.angle_gamma   90.00
#
_symmetry.space_group_name_H-M   'P 1'
#
loop_
_entity.id
_entity.type
_entity.pdbx_description
1 polymer ?
#
loop_
_entity_poly.entity_id
_entity_poly.type
_entity_poly.pdbx_seq_one_letter_code
_entity_poly.pdbx_strand_id
1 'polypeptide(L)'
;ANICLMGNLNGIIDEKLDYKSQKTTKIARKILPKSFFRMIDKMNLNDIWRERNMDKKQYTFYSNRHASWSRIDMIWMSAELLSSIQDIEIRTSTWADHNPIMVVWKGKKKKIEMDS
;
A
#
# COMPACT_ATOMS: atom_id res chain seq x y z
N ALA A 1 11.67 -12.94 10.06
CA ALA A 1 12.58 -12.13 9.23
C ALA A 1 11.91 -10.79 8.97
N ASN A 2 12.66 -9.69 8.89
CA ASN A 2 12.07 -8.38 8.59
C ASN A 2 11.89 -8.24 7.07
N ILE A 3 10.64 -8.16 6.61
CA ILE A 3 10.31 -8.11 5.18
C ILE A 3 9.51 -6.83 4.90
N CYS A 4 9.88 -6.14 3.83
CA CYS A 4 9.12 -5.04 3.25
C CYS A 4 8.99 -5.28 1.75
N LEU A 5 7.76 -5.45 1.28
CA LEU A 5 7.40 -5.57 -0.13
C LEU A 5 6.58 -4.34 -0.53
N MET A 6 7.10 -3.54 -1.45
CA MET A 6 6.48 -2.29 -1.88
C MET A 6 6.53 -2.17 -3.40
N GLY A 7 5.43 -1.75 -4.01
CA GLY A 7 5.40 -1.45 -5.45
C GLY A 7 4.01 -1.47 -6.06
N ASN A 8 3.98 -1.32 -7.39
CA ASN A 8 2.77 -1.43 -8.22
C ASN A 8 2.43 -2.89 -8.47
N LEU A 9 1.37 -3.39 -7.82
CA LEU A 9 0.90 -4.77 -7.98
C LEU A 9 -0.12 -4.93 -9.12
N ASN A 10 -0.54 -3.82 -9.75
CA ASN A 10 -1.53 -3.80 -10.83
C ASN A 10 -2.82 -4.59 -10.50
N GLY A 11 -3.25 -4.52 -9.24
CA GLY A 11 -4.49 -5.15 -8.78
C GLY A 11 -4.93 -4.58 -7.45
N ILE A 12 -6.24 -4.60 -7.22
CA ILE A 12 -6.89 -4.11 -5.99
C ILE A 12 -7.13 -5.25 -4.99
N ILE A 13 -7.36 -4.92 -3.73
CA ILE A 13 -7.76 -5.90 -2.71
C ILE A 13 -9.28 -5.85 -2.50
N ASP A 14 -9.82 -4.66 -2.24
CA ASP A 14 -11.24 -4.45 -1.94
C ASP A 14 -11.91 -3.53 -2.98
N GLU A 15 -12.99 -3.98 -3.61
CA GLU A 15 -13.67 -3.21 -4.65
C GLU A 15 -14.34 -1.93 -4.15
N LYS A 16 -14.74 -1.87 -2.87
CA LYS A 16 -15.44 -0.73 -2.28
C LYS A 16 -14.49 0.32 -1.75
N LEU A 17 -13.32 -0.10 -1.25
CA LEU A 17 -12.34 0.76 -0.62
C LEU A 17 -11.21 1.17 -1.57
N ASP A 18 -10.77 0.26 -2.45
CA ASP A 18 -9.59 0.45 -3.29
C ASP A 18 -9.94 0.85 -4.73
N TYR A 19 -11.22 1.07 -5.04
CA TYR A 19 -11.66 1.46 -6.37
C TYR A 19 -12.81 2.46 -6.34
N LYS A 20 -12.80 3.40 -7.29
CA LYS A 20 -13.90 4.33 -7.55
C LYS A 20 -14.00 4.63 -9.04
N SER A 21 -15.21 4.51 -9.59
CA SER A 21 -15.49 4.83 -10.99
C SER A 21 -16.60 5.87 -11.06
N GLN A 22 -16.50 6.77 -12.04
CA GLN A 22 -17.59 7.68 -12.39
C GLN A 22 -18.61 7.02 -13.33
N LYS A 23 -18.22 5.95 -14.03
CA LYS A 23 -19.09 5.19 -14.92
C LYS A 23 -19.84 4.10 -14.15
N THR A 24 -21.13 3.93 -14.45
CA THR A 24 -22.02 2.89 -13.91
C THR A 24 -21.75 1.51 -14.52
N THR A 25 -21.07 1.45 -15.66
CA THR A 25 -20.73 0.20 -16.33
C THR A 25 -19.75 -0.63 -15.49
N LYS A 26 -20.10 -1.88 -15.19
CA LYS A 26 -19.22 -2.81 -14.48
C LYS A 26 -18.07 -3.24 -15.40
N ILE A 27 -16.90 -2.64 -15.23
CA ILE A 27 -15.65 -3.12 -15.82
C ILE A 27 -15.09 -4.24 -14.92
N ALA A 28 -14.60 -5.32 -15.52
CA ALA A 28 -13.90 -6.38 -14.79
C ALA A 28 -12.65 -5.79 -14.12
N ARG A 29 -12.57 -5.87 -12.78
CA ARG A 29 -11.46 -5.35 -11.99
C ARG A 29 -10.48 -6.46 -11.70
N LYS A 30 -9.19 -6.16 -11.80
CA LYS A 30 -8.15 -7.12 -11.43
C LYS A 30 -7.98 -7.11 -9.91
N ILE A 31 -8.69 -7.99 -9.23
CA ILE A 31 -8.41 -8.31 -7.82
C ILE A 31 -7.12 -9.13 -7.78
N LEU A 32 -6.27 -8.90 -6.79
CA LEU A 32 -5.05 -9.71 -6.61
C LEU A 32 -5.38 -11.21 -6.49
N PRO A 33 -4.54 -12.10 -7.04
CA PRO A 33 -4.88 -13.52 -7.09
C PRO A 33 -4.86 -14.16 -5.70
N LYS A 34 -5.65 -15.22 -5.50
CA LYS A 34 -5.67 -15.98 -4.22
C LYS A 34 -4.28 -16.48 -3.78
N SER A 35 -3.38 -16.76 -4.73
CA SER A 35 -2.00 -17.15 -4.43
C SER A 35 -1.21 -16.04 -3.75
N PHE A 36 -1.46 -14.78 -4.09
CA PHE A 36 -0.86 -13.63 -3.43
C PHE A 36 -1.27 -13.58 -1.96
N PHE A 37 -2.58 -13.67 -1.67
CA PHE A 37 -3.07 -13.66 -0.29
C PHE A 37 -2.54 -14.83 0.54
N ARG A 38 -2.44 -16.04 -0.03
CA ARG A 38 -1.79 -17.18 0.65
C ARG A 38 -0.32 -16.92 0.95
N MET A 39 0.41 -16.24 0.07
CA MET A 39 1.82 -15.90 0.29
C MET A 39 1.97 -14.87 1.40
N ILE A 40 1.18 -13.79 1.36
CA ILE A 40 1.16 -12.74 2.38
C ILE A 40 0.82 -13.32 3.76
N ASP A 41 -0.21 -14.17 3.84
CA ASP A 41 -0.61 -14.86 5.07
C ASP A 41 0.50 -15.78 5.61
N LYS A 42 1.08 -16.64 4.76
CA LYS A 42 2.20 -17.51 5.13
C LYS A 42 3.44 -16.75 5.61
N MET A 43 3.66 -15.55 5.09
CA MET A 43 4.79 -14.68 5.46
C MET A 43 4.46 -13.72 6.61
N ASN A 44 3.23 -13.74 7.14
CA ASN A 44 2.74 -12.82 8.17
C ASN A 44 2.96 -11.34 7.81
N LEU A 45 2.62 -10.98 6.56
CA LEU A 45 2.73 -9.62 6.05
C LEU A 45 1.38 -8.90 6.11
N ASN A 46 1.41 -7.59 6.39
CA ASN A 46 0.23 -6.76 6.53
C ASN A 46 0.29 -5.59 5.55
N ASP A 47 -0.85 -5.15 5.00
CA ASP A 47 -0.94 -3.93 4.18
C ASP A 47 -0.91 -2.72 5.09
N ILE A 48 0.25 -2.09 5.21
CA ILE A 48 0.51 -1.07 6.23
C ILE A 48 -0.34 0.16 6.03
N TRP A 49 -0.60 0.51 4.77
CA TRP A 49 -1.44 1.65 4.47
C TRP A 49 -2.88 1.38 4.90
N ARG A 50 -3.40 0.19 4.63
CA ARG A 50 -4.77 -0.19 5.02
C ARG A 50 -4.92 -0.32 6.54
N GLU A 51 -3.97 -0.92 7.24
CA GLU A 51 -3.95 -1.02 8.71
C GLU A 51 -4.10 0.35 9.38
N ARG A 52 -3.40 1.37 8.87
CA ARG A 52 -3.44 2.74 9.42
C ARG A 52 -4.64 3.56 8.94
N ASN A 53 -5.31 3.13 7.88
CA ASN A 53 -6.33 3.91 7.18
C ASN A 53 -7.56 3.05 6.80
N MET A 54 -8.05 2.25 7.75
CA MET A 54 -9.03 1.17 7.53
C MET A 54 -10.19 1.56 6.60
N ASP A 55 -10.83 2.71 6.81
CA ASP A 55 -12.00 3.15 6.04
C ASP A 55 -11.70 4.22 4.98
N LYS A 56 -10.45 4.68 4.88
CA LYS A 56 -10.12 5.74 3.92
C LYS A 56 -10.18 5.20 2.49
N LYS A 57 -10.73 6.04 1.62
CA LYS A 57 -10.84 5.86 0.18
C LYS A 57 -9.88 6.81 -0.54
N GLN A 58 -8.60 6.46 -0.50
CA GLN A 58 -7.54 7.16 -1.23
C GLN A 58 -6.89 6.20 -2.21
N TYR A 59 -6.36 6.74 -3.30
CA TYR A 59 -6.02 5.97 -4.49
C TYR A 59 -4.65 6.35 -5.01
N THR A 60 -3.95 5.38 -5.58
CA THR A 60 -2.58 5.56 -6.07
C THR A 60 -2.52 5.80 -7.56
N PHE A 61 -3.59 5.53 -8.31
CA PHE A 61 -3.59 5.62 -9.77
C PHE A 61 -4.92 6.11 -10.31
N TYR A 62 -4.86 6.96 -11.35
CA TYR A 62 -6.02 7.33 -12.16
C TYR A 62 -5.92 6.79 -13.58
N SER A 63 -6.92 6.02 -13.99
CA SER A 63 -7.06 5.59 -15.39
C SER A 63 -7.90 6.58 -16.19
N ASN A 64 -7.26 7.34 -17.07
CA ASN A 64 -7.97 8.23 -18.02
C ASN A 64 -8.97 7.46 -18.90
N ARG A 65 -8.58 6.29 -19.41
CA ARG A 65 -9.42 5.44 -20.28
C ARG A 65 -10.72 5.02 -19.58
N HIS A 66 -10.63 4.69 -18.31
CA HIS A 66 -11.74 4.14 -17.54
C HIS A 66 -12.44 5.18 -16.65
N ALA A 67 -11.91 6.41 -16.57
CA ALA A 67 -12.36 7.48 -15.68
C ALA A 67 -12.52 6.97 -14.23
N SER A 68 -11.51 6.24 -13.76
CA SER A 68 -11.55 5.51 -12.49
C SER A 68 -10.26 5.69 -11.69
N TRP A 69 -10.43 5.74 -10.38
CA TRP A 69 -9.36 5.71 -9.41
C TRP A 69 -9.20 4.31 -8.82
N SER A 70 -7.95 3.89 -8.62
CA SER A 70 -7.61 2.61 -7.99
C SER A 70 -6.40 2.73 -7.08
N ARG A 71 -6.38 1.95 -6.00
CA ARG A 71 -5.19 1.75 -5.17
C ARG A 71 -4.51 0.44 -5.60
N ILE A 72 -3.46 0.56 -6.41
CA ILE A 72 -2.72 -0.58 -6.98
C ILE A 72 -1.24 -0.59 -6.58
N ASP A 73 -0.75 0.52 -6.03
CA ASP A 73 0.53 0.61 -5.35
C ASP A 73 0.29 0.29 -3.87
N MET A 74 1.10 -0.61 -3.32
CA MET A 74 0.88 -1.13 -1.97
C MET A 74 2.21 -1.34 -1.25
N ILE A 75 2.14 -1.35 0.07
CA ILE A 75 3.27 -1.64 0.94
C ILE A 75 2.87 -2.67 1.98
N TRP A 76 3.53 -3.82 1.91
CA TRP A 76 3.31 -4.98 2.76
C TRP A 76 4.54 -5.19 3.63
N MET A 77 4.36 -5.23 4.95
CA MET A 77 5.48 -5.45 5.87
C MET A 77 5.17 -6.53 6.89
N SER A 78 6.23 -7.19 7.37
CA SER A 78 6.12 -8.16 8.46
C SER A 78 5.65 -7.48 9.73
N ALA A 79 4.88 -8.22 10.55
CA ALA A 79 4.26 -7.68 11.76
C ALA A 79 5.26 -7.00 12.72
N GLU A 80 6.50 -7.49 12.76
CA GLU A 80 7.57 -6.95 13.60
C GLU A 80 7.96 -5.51 13.22
N LEU A 81 7.80 -5.14 11.95
CA LEU A 81 8.11 -3.80 11.46
C LEU A 81 6.99 -2.79 11.73
N LEU A 82 5.76 -3.23 12.02
CA LEU A 82 4.60 -2.36 12.23
C LEU A 82 4.83 -1.29 13.30
N SER A 83 5.44 -1.71 14.42
CA SER A 83 5.74 -0.85 15.57
C SER A 83 6.75 0.27 15.26
N SER A 84 7.49 0.12 14.16
CA SER A 84 8.54 1.05 13.76
C SER A 84 8.07 2.07 12.71
N ILE A 85 6.86 1.90 12.16
CA ILE A 85 6.24 2.88 11.26
C ILE A 85 5.66 4.03 12.08
N GLN A 86 6.18 5.23 11.85
CA GLN A 86 5.69 6.45 12.49
C GLN A 86 4.49 7.01 11.75
N ASP A 87 4.59 7.10 10.42
CA ASP A 87 3.55 7.66 9.58
C ASP A 87 3.53 7.00 8.20
N ILE A 88 2.36 7.06 7.55
CA ILE A 88 2.15 6.56 6.20
C ILE A 88 1.02 7.31 5.50
N GLU A 89 1.28 7.82 4.30
CA GLU A 89 0.31 8.59 3.53
C GLU A 89 0.42 8.35 2.02
N ILE A 90 -0.71 8.52 1.32
CA ILE A 90 -0.73 8.64 -0.15
C ILE A 90 -0.76 10.13 -0.46
N ARG A 91 0.27 10.64 -1.13
CA ARG A 91 0.32 12.05 -1.57
C ARG A 91 -0.21 12.21 -2.98
N THR A 92 -0.72 13.40 -3.28
CA THR A 92 -1.16 13.74 -4.64
C THR A 92 0.04 14.03 -5.51
N SER A 93 0.14 13.36 -6.66
CA SER A 93 1.12 13.66 -7.68
C SER A 93 0.60 14.75 -8.62
N THR A 94 1.47 15.69 -9.00
CA THR A 94 1.16 16.74 -9.98
C THR A 94 1.73 16.46 -11.37
N TRP A 95 2.58 15.43 -11.50
CA TRP A 95 3.38 15.18 -12.70
C TRP A 95 3.32 13.72 -13.19
N ALA A 96 3.01 12.77 -12.31
CA ALA A 96 2.84 11.36 -12.65
C ALA A 96 1.37 10.94 -12.51
N ASP A 97 0.99 9.93 -13.29
CA ASP A 97 -0.32 9.24 -13.20
C ASP A 97 -0.46 8.40 -11.92
N HIS A 98 0.65 8.14 -11.24
CA HIS A 98 0.70 7.54 -9.92
C HIS A 98 0.94 8.56 -8.80
N ASN A 99 0.11 8.47 -7.77
CA ASN A 99 0.24 9.15 -6.48
C ASN A 99 1.21 8.36 -5.58
N PRO A 100 2.30 8.99 -5.08
CA PRO A 100 3.30 8.27 -4.29
C PRO A 100 2.79 7.90 -2.89
N ILE A 101 3.27 6.76 -2.39
CA ILE A 101 3.13 6.35 -0.99
C ILE A 101 4.39 6.78 -0.24
N MET A 102 4.21 7.59 0.79
CA MET A 102 5.26 8.05 1.69
C MET A 102 5.18 7.29 3.01
N VAL A 103 6.31 6.80 3.51
CA VAL A 103 6.40 6.08 4.79
C VAL A 103 7.50 6.71 5.62
N VAL A 104 7.19 7.03 6.88
CA VAL A 104 8.16 7.54 7.85
C VAL A 104 8.48 6.43 8.85
N TRP A 105 9.77 6.09 8.95
CA TRP A 105 10.26 5.03 9.82
C TRP A 105 10.95 5.63 11.05
N LYS A 106 10.65 5.09 12.23
CA LYS A 106 11.44 5.28 13.45
C LYS A 106 12.86 4.76 13.22
N GLY A 107 13.79 5.68 12.97
CA GLY A 107 15.21 5.36 12.83
C GLY A 107 15.75 4.63 14.06
N LYS A 108 16.76 3.78 13.85
CA LYS A 108 17.52 3.19 14.95
C LYS A 108 18.42 4.26 15.55
N LYS A 109 18.42 4.41 16.88
CA LYS A 109 19.49 5.15 17.57
C LYS A 109 20.80 4.44 17.27
N LYS A 110 21.81 5.16 16.76
CA LYS A 110 23.19 4.64 16.73
C LYS A 110 23.58 4.32 18.17
N LYS A 111 24.01 3.09 18.44
CA LYS A 111 24.79 2.82 19.66
C LYS A 111 26.09 3.60 19.48
N ILE A 112 26.33 4.57 20.34
CA ILE A 112 27.67 5.13 20.50
C ILE A 112 28.41 4.04 21.28
N GLU A 113 29.22 3.24 20.61
CA GLU A 113 30.23 2.45 21.30
C GLU A 113 31.21 3.47 21.89
N MET A 114 31.16 3.62 23.21
CA MET A 114 32.25 4.28 23.93
C MET A 114 33.32 3.22 24.08
N ASP A 115 34.38 3.36 23.28
CA ASP A 115 35.61 2.59 23.46
C ASP A 115 36.09 2.82 24.90
N SER A 116 36.16 1.72 25.65
CA SER A 116 36.67 1.65 27.03
C SER A 116 38.19 1.60 27.06
#